data_AF-A0A077ZNW4-F1
#
_entry.id   AF-A0A077ZNW4-F1
#
_cell.length_a   1.000
_cell.length_b   1.000
_cell.length_c   1.000
_cell.angle_alpha   90.00
_cell.angle_beta   90.00
_cell.angle_gamma   90.00
#
_symmetry.space_group_name_H-M   'P 1'
#
loop_
_entity.id
_entity.type
_entity.pdbx_description
1 polymer ?
#
loop_
_entity_poly.entity_id
_entity_poly.type
_entity_poly.pdbx_seq_one_letter_code
_entity_poly.pdbx_strand_id
1 'polypeptide(L)'
;MEEQQTANIALDLIQQILVLLIQSLRRYKITNTIFRNCTSETGGAIYATNPESLIISASQFLGNKALYIKELSNQFQNYGSGGAIYYTCNQYYLNCLLKLEGENLFKENKASIQGGAIYWDMLEPQYSQNDIKFIENSAIYYGDDIACFAQNLKGISKQSYINQMIRVGNQISQDDILRRTLQNQSRDSTQNNDQANVNNQRSGGPLPVMI
;
A
#
# COMPACT_ATOMS: atom_id res chain seq x y z
N MET A 1 16.35 9.75 -48.45
CA MET A 1 15.17 9.37 -47.64
C MET A 1 15.56 8.45 -46.49
N GLU A 2 16.32 7.38 -46.74
CA GLU A 2 16.83 6.48 -45.68
C GLU A 2 17.72 7.17 -44.62
N GLU A 3 18.61 8.07 -45.04
CA GLU A 3 19.53 8.79 -44.14
C GLU A 3 18.81 9.68 -43.10
N GLN A 4 17.66 10.20 -43.46
CA GLN A 4 16.86 11.08 -42.60
C GLN A 4 16.01 10.27 -41.62
N GLN A 5 15.63 9.05 -42.01
CA GLN A 5 14.91 8.11 -41.16
C GLN A 5 15.83 7.47 -40.11
N THR A 6 17.07 7.13 -40.49
CA THR A 6 18.10 6.67 -39.53
C THR A 6 18.53 7.77 -38.56
N ALA A 7 18.63 9.02 -39.02
CA ALA A 7 18.90 10.16 -38.13
C ALA A 7 17.78 10.37 -37.09
N ASN A 8 16.51 10.23 -37.49
CA ASN A 8 15.38 10.38 -36.57
C ASN A 8 15.30 9.24 -35.56
N ILE A 9 15.56 7.99 -35.97
CA ILE A 9 15.61 6.83 -35.05
C ILE A 9 16.75 6.98 -34.05
N ALA A 10 17.92 7.46 -34.50
CA ALA A 10 19.06 7.72 -33.63
C ALA A 10 18.76 8.82 -32.62
N LEU A 11 18.06 9.89 -33.04
CA LEU A 11 17.63 10.97 -32.15
C LEU A 11 16.67 10.48 -31.07
N ASP A 12 15.67 9.66 -31.44
CA ASP A 12 14.72 9.06 -30.48
C ASP A 12 15.41 8.13 -29.49
N LEU A 13 16.35 7.31 -29.95
CA LEU A 13 17.17 6.44 -29.09
C LEU A 13 18.04 7.26 -28.13
N ILE A 14 18.68 8.32 -28.61
CA ILE A 14 19.46 9.24 -27.77
C ILE A 14 18.55 9.90 -26.73
N GLN A 15 17.35 10.31 -27.11
CA GLN A 15 16.40 10.95 -26.19
C GLN A 15 15.89 9.98 -25.13
N GLN A 16 15.61 8.71 -25.48
CA GLN A 16 15.28 7.65 -24.52
C GLN A 16 16.45 7.31 -23.60
N ILE A 17 17.67 7.21 -24.15
CA ILE A 17 18.89 6.97 -23.36
C ILE A 17 19.18 8.16 -22.43
N LEU A 18 18.97 9.40 -22.87
CA LEU A 18 19.14 10.60 -22.05
C LEU A 18 18.11 10.65 -20.92
N VAL A 19 16.85 10.26 -21.18
CA VAL A 19 15.81 10.11 -20.14
C VAL A 19 16.22 9.03 -19.13
N LEU A 20 16.73 7.88 -19.58
CA LEU A 20 17.25 6.82 -18.70
C LEU A 20 18.49 7.25 -17.91
N LEU A 21 19.38 8.05 -18.51
CA LEU A 21 20.58 8.59 -17.86
C LEU A 21 20.25 9.70 -16.85
N ILE A 22 19.26 10.56 -17.14
CA ILE A 22 18.82 11.61 -16.21
C ILE A 22 18.08 11.01 -15.01
N GLN A 23 17.30 9.94 -15.21
CA GLN A 23 16.73 9.14 -14.11
C GLN A 23 17.80 8.51 -13.19
N SER A 24 19.06 8.42 -13.64
CA SER A 24 20.14 7.80 -12.87
C SER A 24 20.89 8.73 -11.90
N LEU A 25 20.62 10.05 -11.90
CA LEU A 25 21.44 11.03 -11.17
C LEU A 25 20.95 11.40 -9.76
N ARG A 26 19.72 11.05 -9.35
CA ARG A 26 19.21 11.33 -7.99
C ARG A 26 18.62 10.10 -7.34
N ARG A 27 19.53 9.27 -6.82
CA ARG A 27 19.23 8.04 -6.10
C ARG A 27 19.53 8.20 -4.63
N TYR A 28 18.50 8.20 -3.80
CA TYR A 28 18.66 8.04 -2.36
C TYR A 28 18.78 6.55 -2.05
N LYS A 29 19.76 6.20 -1.21
CA LYS A 29 19.96 4.83 -0.75
C LYS A 29 19.99 4.77 0.77
N ILE A 30 19.15 3.94 1.35
CA ILE A 30 19.13 3.61 2.78
C ILE A 30 19.50 2.14 2.89
N THR A 31 20.59 1.82 3.58
CA THR A 31 21.08 0.43 3.67
C THR A 31 21.49 0.08 5.08
N ASN A 32 21.14 -1.13 5.54
CA ASN A 32 21.55 -1.64 6.86
C ASN A 32 21.14 -0.72 8.01
N THR A 33 19.95 -0.11 7.92
CA THR A 33 19.47 0.87 8.89
C THR A 33 18.36 0.27 9.75
N ILE A 34 18.30 0.68 11.02
CA ILE A 34 17.18 0.36 11.91
C ILE A 34 16.43 1.66 12.23
N PHE A 35 15.17 1.75 11.80
CA PHE A 35 14.22 2.77 12.22
C PHE A 35 13.39 2.21 13.36
N ARG A 36 13.53 2.77 14.56
CA ARG A 36 12.87 2.26 15.76
C ARG A 36 12.11 3.35 16.49
N ASN A 37 10.87 3.06 16.87
CA ASN A 37 10.00 3.92 17.67
C ASN A 37 9.84 5.34 17.10
N CYS A 38 9.96 5.49 15.78
CA CYS A 38 9.68 6.76 15.13
C CYS A 38 8.16 7.00 15.15
N THR A 39 7.74 8.25 15.35
CA THR A 39 6.34 8.63 15.35
C THR A 39 6.17 9.89 14.53
N SER A 40 5.24 9.86 13.59
CA SER A 40 4.86 11.01 12.77
C SER A 40 3.36 10.97 12.49
N GLU A 41 2.84 12.01 11.83
CA GLU A 41 1.45 12.02 11.37
C GLU A 41 1.27 11.12 10.12
N THR A 42 2.29 10.99 9.28
CA THR A 42 2.26 10.21 8.04
C THR A 42 3.63 9.62 7.78
N GLY A 43 3.71 8.30 7.52
CA GLY A 43 4.99 7.63 7.31
C GLY A 43 5.82 7.61 8.59
N GLY A 44 5.46 6.74 9.54
CA GLY A 44 5.95 6.81 10.92
C GLY A 44 7.47 6.88 11.07
N ALA A 45 8.21 6.26 10.13
CA ALA A 45 9.65 6.43 9.98
C ALA A 45 10.05 7.21 8.72
N ILE A 46 9.41 6.93 7.58
CA ILE A 46 9.76 7.54 6.28
C ILE A 46 8.50 8.08 5.61
N TYR A 47 8.56 9.36 5.23
CA TYR A 47 7.60 10.01 4.34
C TYR A 47 8.28 10.31 3.00
N ALA A 48 7.93 9.56 1.96
CA ALA A 48 8.54 9.66 0.64
C ALA A 48 7.55 10.25 -0.37
N THR A 49 7.77 11.52 -0.74
CA THR A 49 6.94 12.22 -1.75
C THR A 49 7.73 12.50 -3.01
N ASN A 50 7.22 12.04 -4.15
CA ASN A 50 7.86 12.23 -5.45
C ASN A 50 9.36 11.87 -5.50
N PRO A 51 9.82 10.76 -4.88
CA PRO A 51 11.22 10.38 -4.97
C PRO A 51 11.54 9.94 -6.40
N GLU A 52 12.43 10.65 -7.10
CA GLU A 52 12.93 10.21 -8.41
C GLU A 52 13.47 8.77 -8.34
N SER A 53 14.29 8.47 -7.32
CA SER A 53 14.66 7.10 -6.95
C SER A 53 15.04 6.99 -5.47
N LEU A 54 14.35 6.13 -4.73
CA LEU A 54 14.65 5.73 -3.35
C LEU A 54 14.78 4.22 -3.27
N ILE A 55 15.97 3.74 -2.87
CA ILE A 55 16.25 2.33 -2.63
C ILE A 55 16.48 2.12 -1.14
N ILE A 56 15.69 1.25 -0.53
CA ILE A 56 15.85 0.82 0.85
C ILE A 56 16.28 -0.63 0.84
N SER A 57 17.37 -0.96 1.54
CA SER A 57 17.90 -2.32 1.54
C SER A 57 18.36 -2.79 2.90
N ALA A 58 18.13 -4.08 3.17
CA ALA A 58 18.57 -4.76 4.38
C ALA A 58 18.26 -3.98 5.68
N SER A 59 17.08 -3.33 5.73
CA SER A 59 16.72 -2.40 6.81
C SER A 59 15.57 -2.92 7.66
N GLN A 60 15.47 -2.43 8.89
CA GLN A 60 14.46 -2.85 9.86
C GLN A 60 13.62 -1.66 10.32
N PHE A 61 12.31 -1.84 10.34
CA PHE A 61 11.31 -0.88 10.79
C PHE A 61 10.57 -1.49 11.98
N LEU A 62 10.90 -0.99 13.18
CA LEU A 62 10.50 -1.59 14.45
C LEU A 62 9.65 -0.62 15.28
N GLY A 63 8.38 -0.94 15.48
CA GLY A 63 7.52 -0.18 16.40
C GLY A 63 7.22 1.26 15.98
N ASN A 64 7.32 1.58 14.68
CA ASN A 64 7.06 2.93 14.17
C ASN A 64 5.55 3.21 14.09
N LYS A 65 5.16 4.48 14.19
CA LYS A 65 3.75 4.87 14.31
C LYS A 65 3.38 6.05 13.41
N ALA A 66 2.27 5.91 12.67
CA ALA A 66 1.59 7.02 12.00
C ALA A 66 0.31 7.39 12.77
N LEU A 67 0.25 8.62 13.29
CA LEU A 67 -0.82 9.11 14.15
C LEU A 67 -1.82 9.99 13.39
N TYR A 68 -3.11 9.80 13.67
CA TYR A 68 -4.17 10.69 13.21
C TYR A 68 -4.59 11.64 14.34
N ILE A 69 -4.29 12.93 14.22
CA ILE A 69 -4.51 13.93 15.28
C ILE A 69 -5.70 14.83 14.92
N LYS A 70 -6.91 14.46 15.37
CA LYS A 70 -8.21 15.10 15.03
C LYS A 70 -8.29 16.62 15.24
N GLU A 71 -7.47 17.17 16.12
CA GLU A 71 -7.55 18.57 16.58
C GLU A 71 -6.85 19.56 15.66
N LEU A 72 -6.10 19.09 14.66
CA LEU A 72 -5.43 19.95 13.68
C LEU A 72 -6.39 20.27 12.53
N SER A 73 -6.80 21.54 12.41
CA SER A 73 -7.82 22.01 11.47
C SER A 73 -7.41 21.98 9.99
N ASN A 74 -6.16 21.61 9.66
CA ASN A 74 -5.59 21.62 8.31
C ASN A 74 -5.08 20.24 7.88
N GLN A 75 -5.74 19.15 8.28
CA GLN A 75 -5.34 17.82 7.87
C GLN A 75 -5.45 17.68 6.34
N PHE A 76 -4.30 17.45 5.69
CA PHE A 76 -4.24 17.02 4.30
C PHE A 76 -4.70 15.55 4.15
N GLN A 77 -4.83 15.09 2.92
CA GLN A 77 -5.14 13.69 2.64
C GLN A 77 -4.06 12.76 3.23
N ASN A 78 -4.49 11.60 3.75
CA ASN A 78 -3.65 10.46 4.17
C ASN A 78 -2.91 10.54 5.53
N TYR A 79 -3.31 11.42 6.44
CA TYR A 79 -2.84 11.36 7.85
C TYR A 79 -3.14 10.00 8.47
N GLY A 80 -2.28 9.57 9.40
CA GLY A 80 -2.37 8.26 10.05
C GLY A 80 -2.08 7.08 9.11
N SER A 81 -1.48 7.30 7.94
CA SER A 81 -1.16 6.25 6.96
C SER A 81 0.32 5.89 6.97
N GLY A 82 0.64 4.62 6.72
CA GLY A 82 2.03 4.16 6.56
C GLY A 82 2.76 4.13 7.90
N GLY A 83 2.44 3.15 8.76
CA GLY A 83 2.99 3.12 10.12
C GLY A 83 4.52 3.07 10.17
N ALA A 84 5.18 2.52 9.15
CA ALA A 84 6.61 2.71 8.91
C ALA A 84 6.88 3.64 7.72
N ILE A 85 6.36 3.31 6.54
CA ILE A 85 6.64 4.03 5.30
C ILE A 85 5.35 4.52 4.68
N TYR A 86 5.34 5.79 4.31
CA TYR A 86 4.37 6.37 3.40
C TYR A 86 5.07 6.74 2.09
N TYR A 87 4.48 6.37 0.95
CA TYR A 87 5.01 6.65 -0.37
C TYR A 87 3.94 7.22 -1.30
N THR A 88 4.21 8.38 -1.91
CA THR A 88 3.37 8.99 -2.95
C THR A 88 4.20 9.44 -4.15
N CYS A 89 3.57 9.43 -5.31
CA CYS A 89 4.11 9.99 -6.53
C CYS A 89 3.15 11.02 -7.13
N ASN A 90 3.61 11.82 -8.08
CA ASN A 90 2.80 12.79 -8.78
C ASN A 90 1.97 12.05 -9.82
N GLN A 91 0.65 12.15 -9.72
CA GLN A 91 -0.29 11.45 -10.61
C GLN A 91 -0.15 11.79 -12.10
N TYR A 92 0.45 12.94 -12.45
CA TYR A 92 0.60 13.39 -13.84
C TYR A 92 1.88 12.89 -14.48
N TYR A 93 3.00 12.87 -13.73
CA TYR A 93 4.32 12.55 -14.29
C TYR A 93 4.75 11.11 -14.03
N LEU A 94 4.26 10.50 -12.93
CA LEU A 94 4.53 9.10 -12.54
C LEU A 94 6.02 8.71 -12.62
N ASN A 95 6.92 9.65 -12.37
CA ASN A 95 8.37 9.51 -12.51
C ASN A 95 9.07 9.21 -11.17
N CYS A 96 8.44 8.38 -10.34
CA CYS A 96 8.94 8.05 -9.01
C CYS A 96 9.25 6.57 -8.86
N LEU A 97 10.25 6.26 -8.04
CA LEU A 97 10.61 4.88 -7.73
C LEU A 97 10.91 4.73 -6.23
N LEU A 98 10.14 3.87 -5.57
CA LEU A 98 10.52 3.26 -4.30
C LEU A 98 10.82 1.78 -4.55
N LYS A 99 12.03 1.35 -4.19
CA LYS A 99 12.45 -0.05 -4.30
C LYS A 99 12.95 -0.58 -2.96
N LEU A 100 12.45 -1.74 -2.56
CA LEU A 100 12.92 -2.47 -1.38
C LEU A 100 13.73 -3.68 -1.85
N GLU A 101 15.03 -3.69 -1.53
CA GLU A 101 15.98 -4.72 -1.98
C GLU A 101 16.59 -5.49 -0.81
N GLY A 102 16.77 -6.80 -0.97
CA GLY A 102 17.31 -7.64 0.11
C GLY A 102 16.38 -7.70 1.32
N GLU A 103 16.81 -8.38 2.39
CA GLU A 103 15.92 -8.69 3.51
C GLU A 103 15.53 -7.47 4.34
N ASN A 104 14.31 -6.97 4.12
CA ASN A 104 13.71 -5.90 4.92
C ASN A 104 12.71 -6.48 5.91
N LEU A 105 12.73 -5.96 7.14
CA LEU A 105 11.85 -6.38 8.22
C LEU A 105 10.95 -5.22 8.66
N PHE A 106 9.64 -5.46 8.65
CA PHE A 106 8.65 -4.56 9.20
C PHE A 106 7.95 -5.26 10.37
N LYS A 107 8.26 -4.82 11.59
CA LYS A 107 7.74 -5.42 12.81
C LYS A 107 7.04 -4.41 13.72
N GLU A 108 5.85 -4.77 14.20
CA GLU A 108 5.09 -4.03 15.21
C GLU A 108 4.78 -2.57 14.83
N ASN A 109 4.79 -2.23 13.54
CA ASN A 109 4.47 -0.88 13.08
C ASN A 109 2.95 -0.65 13.12
N LYS A 110 2.54 0.58 13.40
CA LYS A 110 1.13 0.92 13.63
C LYS A 110 0.68 2.14 12.83
N ALA A 111 -0.42 2.01 12.12
CA ALA A 111 -1.07 3.13 11.43
C ALA A 111 -2.44 3.40 12.06
N SER A 112 -2.74 4.66 12.33
CA SER A 112 -4.06 5.07 12.84
C SER A 112 -5.16 4.89 11.81
N ILE A 113 -4.83 4.87 10.52
CA ILE A 113 -5.81 4.68 9.45
C ILE A 113 -5.53 3.40 8.66
N GLN A 114 -4.41 3.36 7.94
CA GLN A 114 -4.18 2.38 6.88
C GLN A 114 -2.69 2.11 6.65
N GLY A 115 -2.35 0.89 6.23
CA GLY A 115 -0.98 0.51 5.88
C GLY A 115 -0.07 0.49 7.11
N GLY A 116 -0.29 -0.47 8.01
CA GLY A 116 0.39 -0.52 9.30
C GLY A 116 1.91 -0.59 9.18
N ALA A 117 2.46 -1.23 8.14
CA ALA A 117 3.86 -1.04 7.75
C ALA A 117 4.01 -0.04 6.60
N ILE A 118 3.43 -0.33 5.44
CA ILE A 118 3.63 0.48 4.22
C ILE A 118 2.28 0.95 3.68
N TYR A 119 2.22 2.23 3.33
CA TYR A 119 1.13 2.78 2.53
C TYR A 119 1.66 3.44 1.26
N TRP A 120 0.96 3.24 0.14
CA TRP A 120 1.15 4.04 -1.07
C TRP A 120 -0.18 4.38 -1.76
N ASP A 121 -0.22 5.50 -2.46
CA ASP A 121 -1.43 5.97 -3.15
C ASP A 121 -1.36 5.86 -4.68
N MET A 122 -0.22 6.17 -5.30
CA MET A 122 -0.12 6.31 -6.76
C MET A 122 0.63 5.17 -7.46
N LEU A 123 1.88 4.90 -7.05
CA LEU A 123 2.71 3.84 -7.65
C LEU A 123 3.06 2.80 -6.58
N GLU A 124 3.02 1.53 -6.97
CA GLU A 124 3.38 0.43 -6.07
C GLU A 124 4.91 0.38 -5.88
N PRO A 125 5.41 0.22 -4.63
CA PRO A 125 6.81 -0.05 -4.37
C PRO A 125 7.28 -1.34 -5.05
N GLN A 126 8.50 -1.34 -5.58
CA GLN A 126 9.08 -2.54 -6.19
C GLN A 126 9.81 -3.39 -5.16
N TYR A 127 9.42 -4.65 -5.00
CA TYR A 127 10.08 -5.60 -4.09
C TYR A 127 9.83 -7.05 -4.47
N SER A 128 10.67 -7.95 -3.95
CA SER A 128 10.43 -9.39 -3.98
C SER A 128 9.72 -9.81 -2.69
N GLN A 129 8.67 -10.63 -2.80
CA GLN A 129 7.91 -11.10 -1.62
C GLN A 129 8.80 -11.86 -0.63
N ASN A 130 9.83 -12.56 -1.11
CA ASN A 130 10.76 -13.31 -0.28
C ASN A 130 11.72 -12.41 0.51
N ASP A 131 11.87 -11.16 0.07
CA ASP A 131 12.81 -10.19 0.62
C ASP A 131 12.16 -9.31 1.69
N ILE A 132 10.85 -9.47 1.94
CA ILE A 132 10.13 -8.68 2.94
C ILE A 132 9.45 -9.57 3.96
N LYS A 133 9.69 -9.28 5.23
CA LYS A 133 9.03 -9.93 6.36
C LYS A 133 8.15 -8.91 7.07
N PHE A 134 6.87 -9.21 7.15
CA PHE A 134 5.90 -8.46 7.93
C PHE A 134 5.50 -9.26 9.17
N ILE A 135 5.64 -8.64 10.35
CA ILE A 135 5.38 -9.30 11.63
C ILE A 135 4.59 -8.34 12.52
N GLU A 136 3.35 -8.72 12.85
CA GLU A 136 2.52 -8.01 13.85
C GLU A 136 2.35 -6.51 13.58
N ASN A 137 2.36 -6.08 12.32
CA ASN A 137 1.97 -4.72 11.96
C ASN A 137 0.45 -4.58 12.09
N SER A 138 -0.04 -3.36 12.26
CA SER A 138 -1.48 -3.13 12.41
C SER A 138 -1.92 -1.78 11.87
N ALA A 139 -3.11 -1.77 11.28
CA ALA A 139 -3.85 -0.57 10.94
C ALA A 139 -5.25 -0.65 11.56
N ILE A 140 -5.81 0.50 11.94
CA ILE A 140 -7.15 0.52 12.54
C ILE A 140 -8.21 0.13 11.51
N TYR A 141 -8.19 0.72 10.30
CA TYR A 141 -9.27 0.53 9.33
C TYR A 141 -8.97 -0.51 8.25
N TYR A 142 -7.78 -0.53 7.64
CA TYR A 142 -7.42 -1.61 6.69
C TYR A 142 -5.93 -1.67 6.36
N GLY A 143 -5.48 -2.86 5.95
CA GLY A 143 -4.10 -3.13 5.52
C GLY A 143 -3.10 -3.09 6.68
N ASP A 144 -3.09 -4.16 7.48
CA ASP A 144 -2.20 -4.30 8.64
C ASP A 144 -0.72 -4.21 8.24
N ASP A 145 -0.34 -4.86 7.14
CA ASP A 145 1.02 -4.75 6.59
C ASP A 145 1.09 -3.67 5.52
N ILE A 146 0.26 -3.82 4.50
CA ILE A 146 0.30 -3.04 3.28
C ILE A 146 -1.11 -2.50 2.99
N ALA A 147 -1.20 -1.23 2.62
CA ALA A 147 -2.41 -0.64 2.05
C ALA A 147 -2.10 0.27 0.87
N CYS A 148 -3.07 0.36 -0.04
CA CYS A 148 -3.13 1.34 -1.10
C CYS A 148 -4.59 1.65 -1.46
N PHE A 149 -4.81 2.62 -2.35
CA PHE A 149 -6.12 2.72 -3.02
C PHE A 149 -6.46 1.38 -3.67
N ALA A 150 -7.70 0.92 -3.51
CA ALA A 150 -8.10 -0.44 -3.85
C ALA A 150 -7.76 -0.77 -5.32
N GLN A 151 -6.72 -1.58 -5.52
CA GLN A 151 -6.33 -2.05 -6.84
C GLN A 151 -6.91 -3.41 -7.15
N ASN A 152 -7.18 -4.26 -6.14
CA ASN A 152 -7.75 -5.60 -6.32
C ASN A 152 -8.87 -5.90 -5.32
N LEU A 153 -9.91 -6.62 -5.74
CA LEU A 153 -10.94 -7.16 -4.85
C LEU A 153 -10.55 -8.56 -4.38
N LYS A 154 -10.65 -8.81 -3.07
CA LYS A 154 -10.41 -10.12 -2.47
C LYS A 154 -11.49 -10.45 -1.45
N GLY A 155 -12.02 -11.67 -1.51
CA GLY A 155 -12.91 -12.20 -0.48
C GLY A 155 -12.16 -12.40 0.84
N ILE A 156 -12.76 -11.98 1.95
CA ILE A 156 -12.23 -12.22 3.30
C ILE A 156 -13.10 -13.24 4.04
N SER A 157 -12.52 -13.93 5.01
CA SER A 157 -13.29 -14.85 5.86
C SER A 157 -14.28 -14.08 6.75
N LYS A 158 -15.39 -14.74 7.12
CA LYS A 158 -16.36 -14.19 8.09
C LYS A 158 -15.67 -13.80 9.41
N GLN A 159 -14.71 -14.58 9.88
CA GLN A 159 -13.98 -14.28 11.11
C GLN A 159 -13.13 -13.01 10.96
N SER A 160 -12.44 -12.84 9.84
CA SER A 160 -11.67 -11.63 9.54
C SER A 160 -12.57 -10.39 9.51
N TYR A 161 -13.75 -10.50 8.90
CA TYR A 161 -14.75 -9.43 8.90
C TYR A 161 -15.23 -9.08 10.32
N ILE A 162 -15.59 -10.09 11.13
CA ILE A 162 -16.03 -9.88 12.52
C ILE A 162 -14.93 -9.20 13.34
N ASN A 163 -13.69 -9.70 13.24
CA ASN A 163 -12.54 -9.11 13.94
C ASN A 163 -12.34 -7.65 13.55
N GLN A 164 -12.51 -7.30 12.27
CA GLN A 164 -12.41 -5.93 11.79
C GLN A 164 -13.55 -5.05 12.32
N MET A 165 -14.77 -5.56 12.34
CA MET A 165 -15.94 -4.86 12.87
C MET A 165 -15.82 -4.57 14.37
N ILE A 166 -15.28 -5.52 15.14
CA ILE A 166 -15.00 -5.31 16.57
C ILE A 166 -13.92 -4.23 16.74
N ARG A 167 -12.83 -4.33 15.95
CA ARG A 167 -11.70 -3.38 15.98
C ARG A 167 -12.13 -1.94 15.67
N VAL A 168 -12.97 -1.74 14.66
CA VAL A 168 -13.42 -0.41 14.23
C VAL A 168 -14.59 0.11 15.07
N GLY A 169 -15.48 -0.79 15.51
CA GLY A 169 -16.73 -0.44 16.15
C GLY A 169 -16.63 -0.03 17.62
N ASN A 170 -15.49 -0.29 18.28
CA ASN A 170 -15.16 -0.01 19.69
C ASN A 170 -16.19 -0.41 20.77
N GLN A 171 -17.39 -0.90 20.43
CA GLN A 171 -18.49 -1.24 21.35
C GLN A 171 -19.49 -2.26 20.77
N ILE A 172 -19.22 -2.84 19.61
CA ILE A 172 -20.15 -3.80 18.98
C ILE A 172 -19.84 -5.19 19.55
N SER A 173 -20.79 -5.77 20.29
CA SER A 173 -20.65 -7.16 20.77
C SER A 173 -20.69 -8.14 19.59
N GLN A 174 -20.09 -9.33 19.73
CA GLN A 174 -20.20 -10.37 18.70
C GLN A 174 -21.67 -10.69 18.37
N ASP A 175 -22.56 -10.58 19.35
CA ASP A 175 -24.00 -10.81 19.21
C ASP A 175 -24.68 -9.77 18.32
N ASP A 176 -24.27 -8.50 18.41
CA ASP A 176 -24.81 -7.43 17.55
C ASP A 176 -24.40 -7.60 16.08
N ILE A 177 -23.19 -8.12 15.83
CA ILE A 177 -22.72 -8.45 14.47
C ILE A 177 -23.51 -9.65 13.92
N LEU A 178 -23.75 -10.67 14.74
CA LEU A 178 -24.55 -11.84 14.36
C LEU A 178 -25.99 -11.45 14.03
N ARG A 179 -26.61 -10.55 14.80
CA ARG A 179 -27.97 -10.04 14.52
C ARG A 179 -28.07 -9.32 13.18
N ARG A 180 -27.06 -8.51 12.80
CA ARG A 180 -27.01 -7.86 11.47
C ARG A 180 -26.85 -8.89 10.34
N THR A 181 -26.13 -9.98 10.60
CA THR A 181 -25.94 -11.06 9.61
C THR A 181 -27.23 -11.87 9.41
N LEU A 182 -27.97 -12.13 10.50
CA LEU A 182 -29.22 -12.91 10.49
C LEU A 182 -30.38 -12.17 9.81
N GLN A 183 -30.45 -10.83 9.89
CA GLN A 183 -31.47 -10.04 9.20
C GLN A 183 -31.44 -10.20 7.67
N ASN A 184 -30.27 -10.50 7.09
CA ASN A 184 -30.11 -10.74 5.66
C ASN A 184 -30.38 -12.20 5.25
N GLN A 185 -30.31 -13.17 6.17
CA GLN A 185 -30.58 -14.58 5.84
C GLN A 185 -32.08 -14.87 5.60
N SER A 186 -32.98 -13.98 6.02
CA SER A 186 -34.42 -14.11 5.75
C SER A 186 -34.83 -13.73 4.33
N ARG A 187 -33.91 -13.34 3.43
CA ARG A 187 -34.24 -12.96 2.04
C ARG A 187 -33.48 -13.67 0.91
N ASP A 188 -32.41 -14.41 1.19
CA ASP A 188 -31.68 -15.15 0.15
C ASP A 188 -31.56 -16.64 0.50
N SER A 189 -32.61 -17.38 0.17
CA SER A 189 -32.55 -18.83 -0.01
C SER A 189 -32.06 -19.14 -1.43
N THR A 190 -30.80 -18.87 -1.70
CA THR A 190 -30.09 -19.40 -2.87
C THR A 190 -28.68 -19.75 -2.43
N GLN A 191 -28.43 -21.06 -2.33
CA GLN A 191 -27.12 -21.64 -2.05
C GLN A 191 -26.14 -21.30 -3.19
N ASN A 192 -25.38 -20.22 -3.06
CA ASN A 192 -24.12 -20.07 -3.79
C ASN A 192 -22.99 -20.26 -2.78
N ASN A 193 -22.62 -21.53 -2.60
CA ASN A 193 -21.53 -21.97 -1.74
C ASN A 193 -20.20 -21.99 -2.48
N ASP A 194 -20.07 -21.26 -3.58
CA ASP A 194 -18.82 -21.10 -4.27
C ASP A 194 -18.00 -20.03 -3.57
N GLN A 195 -16.88 -20.46 -2.99
CA GLN A 195 -15.78 -19.57 -2.68
C GLN A 195 -15.44 -18.81 -3.97
N ALA A 196 -15.96 -17.59 -4.10
CA ALA A 196 -15.63 -16.69 -5.19
C ALA A 196 -14.14 -16.34 -5.09
N ASN A 197 -13.30 -17.22 -5.63
CA ASN A 197 -11.88 -17.05 -5.73
C ASN A 197 -11.64 -16.11 -6.91
N VAL A 198 -11.87 -14.83 -6.66
CA VAL A 198 -11.67 -13.77 -7.64
C VAL A 198 -10.16 -13.54 -7.76
N ASN A 199 -9.53 -14.33 -8.63
CA ASN A 199 -8.12 -14.18 -8.94
C ASN A 199 -7.91 -12.91 -9.77
N ASN A 200 -7.09 -11.98 -9.28
CA ASN A 200 -6.61 -10.81 -10.02
C ASN A 200 -7.66 -9.84 -10.57
N GLN A 201 -8.85 -9.72 -9.95
CA GLN A 201 -9.78 -8.68 -10.38
C GLN A 201 -9.30 -7.32 -9.91
N ARG A 202 -8.90 -6.49 -10.87
CA ARG A 202 -8.45 -5.12 -10.66
C ARG A 202 -9.62 -4.13 -10.65
N SER A 203 -9.49 -3.05 -9.89
CA SER A 203 -10.43 -1.92 -9.93
C SER A 203 -10.46 -1.32 -11.35
N GLY A 204 -11.65 -1.23 -11.96
CA GLY A 204 -11.85 -0.82 -13.36
C GLY A 204 -11.85 -1.97 -14.39
N GLY A 205 -11.61 -3.21 -13.97
CA GLY A 205 -11.81 -4.40 -14.81
C GLY A 205 -13.27 -4.84 -14.89
N PRO A 206 -13.64 -5.70 -15.86
CA PRO A 206 -14.99 -6.24 -15.95
C PRO A 206 -15.36 -7.03 -14.68
N LEU A 207 -16.62 -6.91 -14.26
CA LEU A 207 -17.14 -7.63 -13.10
C LEU A 207 -17.05 -9.15 -13.35
N PRO A 208 -16.62 -9.96 -12.37
CA PRO A 208 -16.60 -11.40 -12.52
C PRO A 208 -18.05 -11.87 -12.59
N VAL A 209 -18.34 -12.72 -13.56
CA VAL A 209 -19.63 -13.41 -13.59
C VAL A 209 -19.56 -14.45 -12.47
N MET A 210 -20.32 -14.24 -11.40
CA MET A 210 -20.54 -15.27 -10.39
C MET A 210 -21.47 -16.31 -11.02
N ILE A 211 -20.93 -17.48 -11.30
CA ILE A 211 -21.68 -18.67 -11.73
C ILE A 211 -22.18 -19.37 -10.47
#